data_AF-A0A2S7VPR6-F1
#
_entry.id   AF-A0A2S7VPR6-F1
#
_cell.length_a   1.000
_cell.length_b   1.000
_cell.length_c   1.000
_cell.angle_alpha   90.00
_cell.angle_beta   90.00
_cell.angle_gamma   90.00
#
_symmetry.space_group_name_H-M   'P 1'
#
loop_
_entity.id
_entity.type
_entity.pdbx_description
1 polymer ?
#
loop_
_entity_poly.entity_id
_entity_poly.type
_entity_poly.pdbx_seq_one_letter_code
_entity_poly.pdbx_strand_id
1 'polypeptide(L)' 'MAISKASLKQKLETELKAQGFVLDGEFAMAGKMAEAIANAVVDEITKNAQVEVTGGSSAGSYQVQ' A
#
# COMPACT_ATOMS: atom_id res chain seq x y z
N MET A 1 2.30 11.44 -5.23
CA MET A 1 2.56 10.19 -5.96
C MET A 1 1.72 9.11 -5.32
N ALA A 2 0.70 8.61 -6.03
CA ALA A 2 -0.20 7.60 -5.49
C ALA A 2 0.57 6.29 -5.29
N ILE A 3 0.62 5.79 -4.05
CA ILE A 3 0.97 4.40 -3.79
C ILE A 3 -0.04 3.54 -4.56
N SER A 4 0.42 2.71 -5.49
CA SER A 4 -0.46 1.78 -6.20
C SER A 4 -0.43 0.42 -5.54
N LYS A 5 -1.59 -0.25 -5.46
CA LYS A 5 -1.73 -1.60 -4.87
C LYS A 5 -0.71 -2.59 -5.43
N ALA A 6 -0.46 -2.52 -6.74
CA ALA A 6 0.53 -3.35 -7.43
C ALA A 6 1.97 -3.09 -6.93
N SER A 7 2.37 -1.82 -6.79
CA SER A 7 3.72 -1.48 -6.33
C SER A 7 3.96 -1.91 -4.87
N LEU A 8 2.92 -1.83 -4.03
CA LEU A 8 3.00 -2.25 -2.63
C LEU A 8 3.05 -3.78 -2.50
N LYS A 9 2.25 -4.50 -3.30
CA LYS A 9 2.30 -5.96 -3.38
C LYS A 9 3.69 -6.45 -3.77
N GLN A 10 4.30 -5.87 -4.81
CA GLN A 10 5.65 -6.25 -5.25
C GLN A 10 6.72 -6.02 -4.17
N LYS A 11 6.62 -4.92 -3.41
CA LYS A 11 7.51 -4.67 -2.27
C LYS A 11 7.31 -5.69 -1.17
N LEU A 12 6.05 -5.98 -0.80
CA LEU A 12 5.72 -6.99 0.20
C LEU A 12 6.25 -8.38 -0.21
N GLU A 13 6.09 -8.76 -1.48
CA GLU A 13 6.63 -10.03 -1.99
C GLU A 13 8.17 -10.07 -1.92
N THR A 14 8.84 -8.95 -2.21
CA THR A 14 10.30 -8.85 -2.10
C THR A 14 10.78 -8.98 -0.65
N GLU A 15 10.15 -8.28 0.28
CA GLU A 15 10.46 -8.32 1.71
C GLU A 15 10.15 -9.69 2.32
N LEU A 16 9.01 -10.31 1.95
CA LEU A 16 8.65 -11.65 2.39
C LEU A 16 9.69 -12.67 1.91
N LYS A 17 10.12 -12.61 0.65
CA LYS A 17 11.23 -13.44 0.13
C LYS A 17 12.52 -13.19 0.90
N ALA A 18 12.85 -11.94 1.23
CA ALA A 18 14.05 -11.58 1.98
C ALA A 18 14.02 -12.14 3.43
N GLN A 19 12.84 -12.25 4.04
CA GLN A 19 12.66 -12.88 5.35
C GLN A 19 12.55 -14.42 5.30
N GLY A 20 12.72 -15.03 4.12
CA GLY A 20 12.70 -16.48 3.95
C GLY A 20 11.32 -17.09 3.73
N PHE A 21 10.29 -16.28 3.45
CA PHE A 21 9.00 -16.81 3.01
C PHE A 21 9.09 -17.34 1.59
N VAL A 22 8.64 -18.58 1.41
CA VAL A 22 8.46 -19.17 0.09
C VAL A 22 7.11 -18.68 -0.46
N LEU A 23 7.16 -17.78 -1.45
CA LEU A 23 5.97 -17.27 -2.13
C LEU A 23 5.49 -18.17 -3.27
N ASP A 24 6.34 -19.11 -3.68
CA ASP A 24 6.14 -19.95 -4.85
C ASP A 24 5.75 -21.37 -4.38
N GLY A 25 4.53 -21.82 -4.68
CA GLY A 25 4.04 -23.16 -4.33
C GLY A 25 2.50 -23.24 -4.28
N GLU A 26 1.93 -24.42 -4.54
CA GLU A 26 0.48 -24.63 -4.62
C GLU A 26 -0.28 -24.29 -3.32
N PHE A 27 0.43 -24.29 -2.19
CA PHE A 27 -0.06 -23.91 -0.85
C PHE A 27 0.58 -22.62 -0.30
N ALA A 28 1.35 -21.89 -1.11
CA ALA A 28 1.98 -20.64 -0.69
C ALA A 28 0.92 -19.52 -0.54
N MET A 29 0.19 -19.55 0.58
CA MET A 29 -0.77 -18.49 0.94
C MET A 29 -0.09 -17.14 1.19
N ALA A 30 1.24 -17.10 1.27
CA ALA A 30 2.00 -15.88 1.45
C ALA A 30 1.79 -14.88 0.29
N GLY A 31 1.56 -15.33 -0.95
CA GLY A 31 1.20 -14.44 -2.07
C GLY A 31 -0.19 -13.80 -1.90
N LYS A 32 -1.19 -14.59 -1.48
CA LYS A 32 -2.54 -14.08 -1.17
C LYS A 32 -2.55 -13.16 0.06
N MET A 33 -1.71 -13.47 1.05
CA MET A 33 -1.50 -12.63 2.24
C MET A 33 -0.84 -11.30 1.87
N ALA A 34 0.20 -11.31 1.04
CA ALA A 34 0.85 -10.10 0.53
C ALA A 34 -0.14 -9.20 -0.23
N GLU A 35 -1.02 -9.80 -1.05
CA GLU A 35 -2.05 -9.07 -1.77
C GLU A 35 -3.12 -8.47 -0.84
N ALA A 36 -3.58 -9.23 0.15
CA ALA A 36 -4.54 -8.73 1.14
C ALA A 36 -3.97 -7.56 1.96
N ILE A 37 -2.71 -7.67 2.40
CA ILE A 37 -2.01 -6.60 3.11
C ILE A 37 -1.80 -5.40 2.21
N ALA A 38 -1.38 -5.60 0.96
CA ALA A 38 -1.19 -4.51 0.01
C ALA A 38 -2.48 -3.72 -0.19
N ASN A 39 -3.60 -4.41 -0.40
CA ASN A 39 -4.90 -3.77 -0.60
C ASN A 39 -5.34 -3.02 0.65
N ALA A 40 -5.28 -3.65 1.83
CA ALA A 40 -5.68 -3.01 3.09
C ALA A 40 -4.84 -1.77 3.42
N VAL A 41 -3.53 -1.82 3.21
CA VAL A 41 -2.65 -0.68 3.48
C VAL A 41 -2.88 0.46 2.50
N VAL A 42 -3.06 0.18 1.20
CA VAL A 42 -3.40 1.25 0.24
C VAL A 42 -4.75 1.86 0.56
N ASP A 43 -5.75 1.06 0.92
CA ASP A 43 -7.08 1.55 1.26
C ASP A 43 -7.05 2.38 2.55
N GLU A 44 -6.33 1.94 3.59
CA GLU A 44 -6.18 2.68 4.85
C GLU A 44 -5.39 3.98 4.65
N ILE A 45 -4.30 3.96 3.88
CA ILE A 45 -3.54 5.17 3.56
C ILE A 45 -4.41 6.13 2.75
N THR A 46 -5.11 5.67 1.73
CA THR A 46 -5.94 6.54 0.88
C THR A 46 -7.07 7.15 1.70
N LYS A 47 -7.73 6.36 2.55
CA LYS A 47 -8.83 6.82 3.41
C LYS A 47 -8.39 7.87 4.43
N ASN A 48 -7.19 7.74 4.98
CA ASN A 48 -6.68 8.66 6.01
C ASN A 48 -5.73 9.73 5.46
N ALA A 49 -5.37 9.66 4.17
CA ALA A 49 -4.45 10.60 3.58
C ALA A 49 -5.09 11.99 3.51
N GLN A 50 -4.40 12.95 4.11
CA GLN A 50 -4.79 14.35 4.15
C GLN A 50 -3.63 15.18 3.59
N VAL A 51 -3.94 16.05 2.64
CA VAL A 51 -2.99 17.00 2.07
C VAL A 51 -3.24 18.34 2.74
N GLU A 52 -2.18 18.92 3.28
CA GLU A 52 -2.20 20.29 3.78
C GLU A 52 -1.74 21.23 2.65
N VAL A 53 -2.61 22.15 2.25
CA VAL A 53 -2.27 23.24 1.34
C VAL A 53 -1.95 24.45 2.21
N THR A 54 -0.67 24.82 2.26
CA THR A 54 -0.13 25.82 3.20
C THR A 54 -0.16 27.26 2.66
N GLY A 55 -0.70 27.50 1.45
CA GLY A 55 -0.73 28.85 0.87
C GLY A 55 -1.73 29.05 -0.27
N GLY A 56 -2.10 30.31 -0.49
CA GLY A 56 -3.09 30.74 -1.48
C GLY A 56 -4.54 30.69 -0.98
N SER A 57 -5.50 31.08 -1.83
CA SER A 57 -6.94 31.12 -1.52
C SER A 57 -7.56 29.74 -1.24
N SER A 58 -6.79 28.68 -1.49
CA SER A 58 -7.16 27.28 -1.24
C SER A 58 -6.35 26.68 -0.08
N ALA A 59 -5.88 27.51 0.85
CA ALA A 59 -5.22 27.02 2.04
C ALA A 59 -6.21 26.22 2.91
N GLY A 60 -5.80 25.03 3.33
CA GLY A 60 -6.67 24.10 4.05
C GLY A 60 -6.18 22.66 4.01
N SER A 61 -6.90 21.81 4.73
CA SER A 61 -6.66 20.37 4.75
C SER A 61 -7.68 19.66 3.89
N TYR A 62 -7.22 18.82 2.97
CA TYR A 62 -8.04 18.12 2.00
C TYR A 62 -7.81 16.63 2.09
N GLN A 63 -8.87 15.83 2.15
CA GLN A 63 -8.72 14.39 2.00
C GLN A 63 -8.30 14.05 0.57
N VAL A 64 -7.36 13.11 0.44
CA VAL A 64 -7.01 12.51 -0.85
C VAL A 64 -8.15 11.56 -1.22
N GLN A 65 -8.80 11.81 -2.36
CA GLN A 65 -9.79 10.90 -2.95
C GLN A 65 -9.16 10.10 -4.09
#